data_AF-A0A534UG46-F1
#
_entry.id   AF-A0A534UG46-F1
#
_cell.length_a   1.000
_cell.length_b   1.000
_cell.length_c   1.000
_cell.angle_alpha   90.00
_cell.angle_beta   90.00
_cell.angle_gamma   90.00
#
_symmetry.space_group_name_H-M   'P 1'
#
loop_
_entity.id
_entity.type
_entity.pdbx_description
1 polymer ?
#
loop_
_entity_poly.entity_id
_entity_poly.type
_entity_poly.pdbx_seq_one_letter_code
_entity_poly.pdbx_strand_id
1 'polypeptide(L)'
;MCQGCTEIDARLEAVTNAAAPLPSRLPRVRDPAPARWMAQQVETLLRNVRSGQGALDVTIGEGLDALNVGRRAMDLSYSNIGDFAREELGINASTATKMARLARRLRDRPLLREAVRRGQVTARKAEIVAPVAVGDHQLRWILRAKAETVRSLKVAVKAPADSDEEEWVNFCADVSPEKLPALDEGLRLAGVIIGATATKNQRINAWGQEYLSSHPAPPDDRADDVLFGSEEEVECLKERLEQENRQWADLAKVDPLQAPQSSEEIDPWRIAAELKEHVEKRARWDEVFGHLAMLFKQSRAWEPLGFASFGHYCEERLGMAERTVMQRVALERSLYRIPFLRRALREKRINYEKARIIARHAEGEEVQGWIEKAETMTCLALRRAMQDKDEAQMCARGTFTAWMPVSVAEVVKAAFRAARAAAKRWLSAGECLVALAEHFIETWKAKLKQANTLQRRVRARDRHFCQVPGCSRAAVHAHHIIPRSQGGSDDPENLISLCAAHHLFGIHGGRMRVTGTAPDKLIWEFGLRRSYVVAAARGA
;
A
#
# COMPACT_ATOMS: atom_id res chain seq x y z
N MET A 1 20.73 26.58 -3.56
CA MET A 1 19.96 25.90 -2.49
C MET A 1 18.88 26.85 -2.00
N CYS A 2 17.60 26.46 -2.03
CA CYS A 2 16.48 27.31 -1.61
C CYS A 2 16.39 27.38 -0.07
N GLN A 3 16.07 28.54 0.52
CA GLN A 3 15.96 28.77 1.98
C GLN A 3 15.03 27.77 2.70
N GLY A 4 14.00 27.25 2.03
CA GLY A 4 13.11 26.23 2.63
C GLY A 4 13.76 24.86 2.79
N CYS A 5 14.78 24.51 1.98
CA CYS A 5 15.49 23.24 2.13
C CYS A 5 16.40 23.26 3.37
N THR A 6 17.00 24.42 3.66
CA THR A 6 17.89 24.59 4.83
C THR A 6 17.13 24.52 6.16
N GLU A 7 15.87 25.00 6.20
CA GLU A 7 15.05 24.93 7.41
C GLU A 7 14.59 23.50 7.73
N ILE A 8 14.20 22.73 6.71
CA ILE A 8 13.82 21.31 6.86
C ILE A 8 15.01 20.51 7.43
N ASP A 9 16.20 20.67 6.86
CA ASP A 9 17.38 19.95 7.32
C ASP A 9 17.80 20.35 8.75
N ALA A 10 17.74 21.64 9.09
CA ALA A 10 18.04 22.12 10.44
C ALA A 10 17.05 21.58 11.49
N ARG A 11 15.74 21.53 11.16
CA ARG A 11 14.73 20.98 12.07
C ARG A 11 14.93 19.47 12.25
N LEU A 12 15.29 18.75 11.20
CA LEU A 12 15.60 17.32 11.30
C LEU A 12 16.76 17.07 12.27
N GLU A 13 17.84 17.85 12.15
CA GLU A 13 19.01 17.73 13.04
C GLU A 13 18.62 17.97 14.50
N ALA A 14 17.88 19.04 14.79
CA ALA A 14 17.40 19.35 16.14
C ALA A 14 16.55 18.21 16.73
N VAL A 15 15.61 17.67 15.95
CA VAL A 15 14.72 16.58 16.41
C VAL A 15 15.50 15.27 16.57
N THR A 16 16.45 14.99 15.68
CA THR A 16 17.33 13.82 15.78
C THR A 16 18.16 13.88 17.06
N ASN A 17 18.77 15.03 17.35
CA ASN A 17 19.57 15.23 18.56
C ASN A 17 18.71 15.08 19.84
N ALA A 18 17.49 15.61 19.82
CA ALA A 18 16.55 15.48 20.93
C ALA A 18 16.03 14.04 21.12
N ALA A 19 15.91 13.26 20.04
CA ALA A 19 15.48 11.87 20.08
C ALA A 19 16.61 10.87 20.39
N ALA A 20 17.86 11.22 20.10
CA ALA A 20 19.04 10.37 20.28
C ALA A 20 19.19 9.74 21.69
N PRO A 21 18.95 10.43 22.81
CA PRO A 21 19.09 9.83 24.14
C PRO A 21 17.93 8.88 24.52
N LEU A 22 16.86 8.80 23.72
CA LEU A 22 15.70 7.99 24.07
C LEU A 22 16.01 6.48 23.91
N PRO A 23 15.77 5.67 24.95
CA PRO A 23 16.04 4.23 24.91
C PRO A 23 15.06 3.52 23.97
N SER A 24 15.28 2.23 23.71
CA SER A 24 14.37 1.37 22.95
C SER A 24 13.03 1.08 23.66
N ARG A 25 12.93 1.42 24.97
CA ARG A 25 11.72 1.27 25.78
C ARG A 25 11.69 2.34 26.88
N LEU A 26 10.58 3.07 26.98
CA LEU A 26 10.35 4.02 28.07
C LEU A 26 9.88 3.30 29.35
N PRO A 27 10.24 3.82 30.55
CA PRO A 27 9.76 3.27 31.81
C PRO A 27 8.23 3.41 31.92
N ARG A 28 7.57 2.45 32.58
CA ARG A 28 6.15 2.58 32.93
C ARG A 28 6.03 3.52 34.13
N VAL A 29 5.45 4.69 33.90
CA VAL A 29 5.19 5.69 34.94
C VAL A 29 3.74 5.54 35.39
N ARG A 30 3.50 5.29 36.69
CA ARG A 30 2.15 5.14 37.26
C ARG A 30 1.52 6.48 37.65
N ASP A 31 2.36 7.45 38.03
CA ASP A 31 1.89 8.79 38.39
C ASP A 31 1.35 9.51 37.13
N PRO A 32 0.09 9.96 37.12
CA PRO A 32 -0.52 10.62 35.97
C PRO A 32 0.24 11.86 35.48
N ALA A 33 0.79 12.68 36.37
CA ALA A 33 1.41 13.95 35.96
C ALA A 33 2.73 13.74 35.20
N PRO A 34 3.71 12.97 35.72
CA PRO A 34 4.91 12.64 34.97
C PRO A 34 4.64 11.76 33.74
N ALA A 35 3.61 10.90 33.76
CA ALA A 35 3.20 10.13 32.59
C ALA A 35 2.70 11.05 31.45
N ARG A 36 1.86 12.04 31.77
CA ARG A 36 1.40 13.05 30.81
C ARG A 36 2.54 13.90 30.28
N TRP A 37 3.43 14.37 31.15
CA TRP A 37 4.60 15.16 30.74
C TRP A 37 5.47 14.39 29.74
N MET A 38 5.81 13.13 30.04
CA MET A 38 6.63 12.29 29.16
C MET A 38 5.92 12.03 27.82
N ALA A 39 4.61 11.80 27.84
CA ALA A 39 3.81 11.65 26.62
C ALA A 39 3.81 12.94 25.78
N GLN A 40 3.73 14.13 26.39
CA GLN A 40 3.80 15.42 25.72
C GLN A 40 5.16 15.64 25.04
N GLN A 41 6.26 15.22 25.68
CA GLN A 41 7.60 15.35 25.09
C GLN A 41 7.74 14.49 23.82
N VAL A 42 7.33 13.21 23.89
CA VAL A 42 7.39 12.31 22.72
C VAL A 42 6.42 12.78 21.63
N GLU A 43 5.23 13.25 21.99
CA GLU A 43 4.26 13.82 21.04
C GLU A 43 4.84 15.03 20.30
N THR A 44 5.50 15.94 21.02
CA THR A 44 6.13 17.13 20.44
C THR A 44 7.19 16.75 19.41
N LEU A 45 8.02 15.74 19.70
CA LEU A 45 9.00 15.23 18.74
C LEU A 45 8.30 14.61 17.53
N LEU A 46 7.29 13.77 17.72
CA LEU A 46 6.49 13.18 16.63
C LEU A 46 5.85 14.24 15.74
N ARG A 47 5.34 15.33 16.32
CA ARG A 47 4.76 16.46 15.60
C ARG A 47 5.78 17.20 14.74
N ASN A 48 6.99 17.43 15.27
CA ASN A 48 8.08 18.02 14.48
C ASN A 48 8.49 17.10 13.31
N VAL A 49 8.66 15.79 13.58
CA VAL A 49 8.95 14.81 12.51
C VAL A 49 7.85 14.82 11.45
N ARG A 50 6.58 14.81 11.87
CA ARG A 50 5.45 14.78 10.95
C ARG A 50 5.34 16.05 10.12
N SER A 51 5.69 17.22 10.67
CA SER A 51 5.76 18.48 9.94
C SER A 51 6.76 18.39 8.78
N GLY A 52 7.98 17.90 9.06
CA GLY A 52 9.02 17.70 8.04
C GLY A 52 8.64 16.66 6.98
N GLN A 53 8.10 15.51 7.41
CA GLN A 53 7.56 14.51 6.48
C GLN A 53 6.44 15.10 5.62
N GLY A 54 5.55 15.92 6.20
CA GLY A 54 4.41 16.51 5.50
C GLY A 54 4.84 17.48 4.40
N ALA A 55 5.82 18.32 4.68
CA ALA A 55 6.44 19.21 3.69
C ALA A 55 6.99 18.43 2.49
N LEU A 56 7.69 17.32 2.73
CA LEU A 56 8.23 16.46 1.68
C LEU A 56 7.16 15.62 0.97
N ASP A 57 6.15 15.12 1.70
CA ASP A 57 5.03 14.35 1.15
C ASP A 57 4.28 15.17 0.09
N VAL A 58 4.11 16.48 0.31
CA VAL A 58 3.46 17.40 -0.65
C VAL A 58 4.26 17.47 -1.95
N THR A 59 5.57 17.74 -1.88
CA THR A 59 6.42 17.84 -3.08
C THR A 59 6.55 16.50 -3.81
N ILE A 60 6.65 15.39 -3.08
CA ILE A 60 6.63 14.04 -3.68
C ILE A 60 5.30 13.78 -4.40
N GLY A 61 4.17 14.18 -3.81
CA GLY A 61 2.86 14.05 -4.44
C GLY A 61 2.74 14.85 -5.74
N GLU A 62 3.27 16.07 -5.76
CA GLU A 62 3.33 16.91 -6.97
C GLU A 62 4.21 16.29 -8.06
N GLY A 63 5.40 15.80 -7.72
CA GLY A 63 6.28 15.12 -8.67
C GLY A 63 5.69 13.81 -9.22
N LEU A 64 5.03 13.02 -8.37
CA LEU A 64 4.32 11.80 -8.79
C LEU A 64 3.16 12.13 -9.74
N ASP A 65 2.43 13.22 -9.48
CA ASP A 65 1.38 13.66 -10.38
C ASP A 65 1.93 14.20 -11.71
N ALA A 66 3.05 14.93 -11.68
CA ALA A 66 3.76 15.36 -12.88
C ALA A 66 4.22 14.16 -13.72
N LEU A 67 4.67 13.08 -13.08
CA LEU A 67 5.04 11.84 -13.76
C LEU A 67 3.82 11.07 -14.30
N ASN A 68 2.64 11.28 -13.72
CA ASN A 68 1.39 10.66 -14.17
C ASN A 68 0.81 11.31 -15.45
N VAL A 69 1.40 12.42 -15.92
CA VAL A 69 0.97 13.10 -17.14
C VAL A 69 1.44 12.32 -18.38
N GLY A 70 0.51 12.05 -19.30
CA GLY A 70 0.81 11.44 -20.60
C GLY A 70 1.47 10.06 -20.49
N ARG A 71 2.66 9.91 -21.08
CA ARG A 71 3.44 8.65 -21.11
C ARG A 71 4.73 8.72 -20.29
N ARG A 72 4.91 9.75 -19.46
CA ARG A 72 6.16 10.00 -18.73
C ARG A 72 6.61 8.81 -17.86
N ALA A 73 5.69 8.17 -17.13
CA ALA A 73 6.02 6.94 -16.41
C ALA A 73 6.50 5.79 -17.31
N MET A 74 5.94 5.67 -18.53
CA MET A 74 6.34 4.66 -19.52
C MET A 74 7.68 5.01 -20.18
N ASP A 75 8.04 6.29 -20.30
CA ASP A 75 9.38 6.72 -20.74
C ASP A 75 10.46 6.25 -19.74
N LEU A 76 10.09 6.10 -18.47
CA LEU A 76 10.90 5.44 -17.43
C LEU A 76 10.70 3.92 -17.36
N SER A 77 10.00 3.32 -18.32
CA SER A 77 9.70 1.88 -18.43
C SER A 77 8.64 1.31 -17.47
N TYR A 78 7.91 2.16 -16.75
CA TYR A 78 6.84 1.73 -15.84
C TYR A 78 5.45 1.87 -16.45
N SER A 79 4.58 0.89 -16.20
CA SER A 79 3.23 0.91 -16.73
C SER A 79 2.33 1.98 -16.08
N ASN A 80 2.68 2.40 -14.86
CA ASN A 80 1.99 3.38 -14.04
C ASN A 80 2.92 3.92 -12.94
N ILE A 81 2.55 5.04 -12.33
CA ILE A 81 3.34 5.68 -11.25
C ILE A 81 3.46 4.83 -9.98
N GLY A 82 2.54 3.90 -9.73
CA GLY A 82 2.57 3.04 -8.56
C GLY A 82 3.62 1.93 -8.67
N ASP A 83 3.86 1.39 -9.87
CA ASP A 83 4.99 0.51 -10.15
C ASP A 83 6.31 1.28 -9.96
N PHE A 84 6.43 2.47 -10.58
CA PHE A 84 7.61 3.33 -10.41
C PHE A 84 7.89 3.64 -8.94
N ALA A 85 6.90 4.11 -8.19
CA ALA A 85 7.06 4.49 -6.80
C ALA A 85 7.46 3.31 -5.90
N ARG A 86 6.94 2.11 -6.16
CA ARG A 86 7.31 0.91 -5.40
C ARG A 86 8.75 0.48 -5.66
N GLU A 87 9.14 0.43 -6.93
CA GLU A 87 10.42 -0.13 -7.34
C GLU A 87 11.55 0.88 -7.13
N GLU A 88 11.34 2.15 -7.50
CA GLU A 88 12.37 3.20 -7.47
C GLU A 88 12.39 4.03 -6.19
N LEU A 89 11.22 4.25 -5.56
CA LEU A 89 11.10 5.15 -4.41
C LEU A 89 10.85 4.41 -3.07
N GLY A 90 10.57 3.11 -3.10
CA GLY A 90 10.17 2.36 -1.90
C GLY A 90 8.86 2.87 -1.26
N ILE A 91 8.00 3.53 -2.03
CA ILE A 91 6.68 4.00 -1.59
C ILE A 91 5.62 3.00 -2.04
N ASN A 92 4.69 2.65 -1.16
CA ASN A 92 3.57 1.79 -1.52
C ASN A 92 2.75 2.39 -2.69
N ALA A 93 2.40 1.56 -3.68
CA ALA A 93 1.72 1.99 -4.89
C ALA A 93 0.39 2.73 -4.64
N SER A 94 -0.42 2.29 -3.65
CA SER A 94 -1.68 2.95 -3.33
C SER A 94 -1.43 4.31 -2.66
N THR A 95 -0.45 4.41 -1.77
CA THR A 95 -0.01 5.66 -1.15
C THR A 95 0.46 6.66 -2.21
N ALA A 96 1.33 6.25 -3.13
CA ALA A 96 1.80 7.10 -4.23
C ALA A 96 0.64 7.61 -5.11
N THR A 97 -0.33 6.74 -5.40
CA THR A 97 -1.53 7.10 -6.17
C THR A 97 -2.39 8.12 -5.41
N LYS A 98 -2.56 7.97 -4.09
CA LYS A 98 -3.29 8.94 -3.25
C LYS A 98 -2.59 10.30 -3.22
N MET A 99 -1.27 10.33 -3.04
CA MET A 99 -0.47 11.56 -3.05
C MET A 99 -0.62 12.29 -4.39
N ALA A 100 -0.44 11.59 -5.51
CA ALA A 100 -0.61 12.17 -6.85
C ALA A 100 -2.04 12.67 -7.11
N ARG A 101 -3.05 11.92 -6.64
CA ARG A 101 -4.47 12.32 -6.75
C ARG A 101 -4.76 13.59 -5.95
N LEU A 102 -4.23 13.71 -4.73
CA LEU A 102 -4.37 14.92 -3.93
C LEU A 102 -3.71 16.11 -4.62
N ALA A 103 -2.46 15.96 -5.06
CA ALA A 103 -1.73 17.01 -5.78
C ALA A 103 -2.49 17.51 -7.02
N ARG A 104 -3.00 16.58 -7.84
CA ARG A 104 -3.86 16.90 -8.99
C ARG A 104 -5.10 17.69 -8.58
N ARG A 105 -5.80 17.29 -7.52
CA ARG A 105 -7.02 17.96 -7.04
C ARG A 105 -6.72 19.37 -6.50
N LEU A 106 -5.56 19.56 -5.89
CA LEU A 106 -5.12 20.85 -5.37
C LEU A 106 -4.74 21.85 -6.47
N ARG A 107 -4.46 21.41 -7.71
CA ARG A 107 -4.15 22.34 -8.83
C ARG A 107 -5.27 23.34 -9.09
N ASP A 108 -6.51 22.88 -9.04
CA ASP A 108 -7.69 23.74 -9.30
C ASP A 108 -8.15 24.50 -8.02
N ARG A 109 -7.35 24.45 -6.94
CA ARG A 109 -7.65 25.02 -5.62
C ARG A 109 -6.43 25.75 -5.07
N PRO A 110 -6.00 26.86 -5.71
CA PRO A 110 -4.71 27.49 -5.43
C PRO A 110 -4.57 27.95 -3.97
N LEU A 111 -5.65 28.44 -3.34
CA LEU A 111 -5.60 28.89 -1.94
C LEU A 111 -5.41 27.69 -1.00
N LEU A 112 -6.12 26.58 -1.25
CA LEU A 112 -5.96 25.38 -0.43
C LEU A 112 -4.59 24.73 -0.67
N ARG A 113 -4.12 24.69 -1.92
CA ARG A 113 -2.78 24.21 -2.27
C ARG A 113 -1.71 24.98 -1.50
N GLU A 114 -1.80 26.31 -1.49
CA GLU A 114 -0.82 27.14 -0.78
C GLU A 114 -0.89 26.93 0.75
N ALA A 115 -2.09 26.81 1.32
CA ALA A 115 -2.24 26.49 2.73
C ALA A 115 -1.61 25.14 3.10
N VAL A 116 -1.73 24.13 2.23
CA VAL A 116 -1.08 22.82 2.40
C VAL A 116 0.44 22.92 2.25
N ARG A 117 0.93 23.63 1.23
CA ARG A 117 2.37 23.84 1.01
C ARG A 117 3.04 24.59 2.16
N ARG A 118 2.34 25.52 2.81
CA ARG A 118 2.83 26.22 4.02
C ARG A 118 2.70 25.41 5.30
N GLY A 119 2.25 24.15 5.24
CA GLY A 119 2.01 23.30 6.40
C GLY A 119 0.87 23.78 7.31
N GLN A 120 0.09 24.77 6.89
CA GLN A 120 -1.02 25.34 7.67
C GLN A 120 -2.25 24.43 7.70
N VAL A 121 -2.42 23.60 6.66
CA VAL A 121 -3.44 22.56 6.57
C VAL A 121 -2.73 21.26 6.23
N THR A 122 -2.97 20.19 7.00
CA THR A 122 -2.36 18.88 6.72
C THR A 122 -2.94 18.28 5.44
N ALA A 123 -2.16 17.43 4.75
CA ALA A 123 -2.63 16.71 3.57
C ALA A 123 -3.94 15.95 3.84
N ARG A 124 -4.06 15.31 5.02
CA ARG A 124 -5.27 14.60 5.45
C ARG A 124 -6.51 15.51 5.53
N LYS A 125 -6.38 16.68 6.15
CA LYS A 125 -7.48 17.65 6.21
C LYS A 125 -7.81 18.20 4.83
N ALA A 126 -6.80 18.42 3.99
CA ALA A 126 -6.99 18.86 2.61
C ALA A 126 -7.73 17.81 1.77
N GLU A 127 -7.47 16.51 1.93
CA GLU A 127 -8.21 15.43 1.27
C GLU A 127 -9.71 15.50 1.57
N ILE A 128 -10.05 15.74 2.84
CA ILE A 128 -11.43 15.80 3.33
C ILE A 128 -12.15 17.03 2.80
N VAL A 129 -11.53 18.22 2.84
CA VAL A 129 -12.22 19.46 2.46
C VAL A 129 -12.13 19.75 0.96
N ALA A 130 -11.17 19.18 0.22
CA ALA A 130 -11.00 19.47 -1.20
C ALA A 130 -12.26 19.26 -2.07
N PRO A 131 -13.13 18.25 -1.85
CA PRO A 131 -14.39 18.13 -2.58
C PRO A 131 -15.31 19.36 -2.49
N VAL A 132 -15.32 20.06 -1.36
CA VAL A 132 -16.22 21.20 -1.09
C VAL A 132 -15.52 22.56 -1.08
N ALA A 133 -14.19 22.59 -1.00
CA ALA A 133 -13.35 23.79 -1.06
C ALA A 133 -13.08 24.20 -2.52
N VAL A 134 -14.13 24.66 -3.21
CA VAL A 134 -14.08 25.08 -4.63
C VAL A 134 -14.47 26.55 -4.75
N GLY A 135 -13.83 27.29 -5.67
CA GLY A 135 -14.10 28.71 -5.90
C GLY A 135 -13.92 29.54 -4.62
N ASP A 136 -14.91 30.38 -4.32
CA ASP A 136 -14.91 31.31 -3.17
C ASP A 136 -15.04 30.59 -1.82
N HIS A 137 -15.43 29.31 -1.81
CA HIS A 137 -15.55 28.53 -0.57
C HIS A 137 -14.20 28.06 -0.01
N GLN A 138 -13.10 28.21 -0.76
CA GLN A 138 -11.77 27.79 -0.31
C GLN A 138 -11.38 28.43 1.02
N LEU A 139 -11.56 29.75 1.17
CA LEU A 139 -11.12 30.47 2.38
C LEU A 139 -11.86 29.96 3.63
N ARG A 140 -13.19 29.81 3.54
CA ARG A 140 -14.03 29.24 4.61
C ARG A 140 -13.50 27.87 5.06
N TRP A 141 -13.27 26.96 4.11
CA TRP A 141 -12.84 25.61 4.43
C TRP A 141 -11.38 25.53 4.91
N ILE A 142 -10.50 26.44 4.48
CA ILE A 142 -9.14 26.57 5.01
C ILE A 142 -9.17 27.02 6.47
N LEU A 143 -9.99 28.02 6.81
CA LEU A 143 -10.14 28.49 8.20
C LEU A 143 -10.66 27.38 9.11
N ARG A 144 -11.69 26.66 8.66
CA ARG A 144 -12.20 25.49 9.38
C ARG A 144 -11.13 24.41 9.52
N ALA A 145 -10.42 24.06 8.45
CA ALA A 145 -9.37 23.04 8.50
C ALA A 145 -8.22 23.39 9.45
N LYS A 146 -7.92 24.68 9.64
CA LYS A 146 -6.91 25.13 10.62
C LYS A 146 -7.34 24.92 12.07
N ALA A 147 -8.64 25.04 12.36
CA ALA A 147 -9.18 25.03 13.72
C ALA A 147 -9.78 23.67 14.13
N GLU A 148 -10.54 23.04 13.24
CA GLU A 148 -11.39 21.87 13.53
C GLU A 148 -10.62 20.54 13.45
N THR A 149 -11.13 19.51 14.14
CA THR A 149 -10.61 18.14 14.13
C THR A 149 -10.85 17.45 12.77
N VAL A 150 -10.08 16.40 12.47
CA VAL A 150 -10.31 15.58 11.27
C VAL A 150 -11.73 14.99 11.30
N ARG A 151 -12.17 14.48 12.47
CA ARG A 151 -13.51 13.97 12.72
C ARG A 151 -14.61 15.00 12.40
N SER A 152 -14.55 16.19 13.01
CA SER A 152 -15.56 17.24 12.78
C SER A 152 -15.61 17.73 11.34
N LEU A 153 -14.46 17.78 10.65
CA LEU A 153 -14.41 18.08 9.21
C LEU A 153 -15.08 16.98 8.37
N LYS A 154 -14.86 15.68 8.67
CA LYS A 154 -15.53 14.57 7.96
C LYS A 154 -17.05 14.71 8.08
N VAL A 155 -17.56 14.94 9.30
CA VAL A 155 -18.99 15.17 9.57
C VAL A 155 -19.51 16.37 8.78
N ALA A 156 -18.80 17.48 8.81
CA ALA A 156 -19.20 18.71 8.15
C ALA A 156 -19.26 18.63 6.62
N VAL A 157 -18.41 17.81 6.01
CA VAL A 157 -18.36 17.60 4.55
C VAL A 157 -19.39 16.55 4.11
N LYS A 158 -20.02 15.81 5.04
CA LYS A 158 -20.73 14.54 4.75
C LYS A 158 -19.86 13.62 3.89
N ALA A 159 -18.56 13.59 4.19
CA ALA A 159 -17.64 12.75 3.45
C ALA A 159 -18.08 11.30 3.62
N PRO A 160 -18.24 10.51 2.54
CA PRO A 160 -18.43 9.08 2.69
C PRO A 160 -17.27 8.51 3.52
N ALA A 161 -17.56 7.48 4.32
CA ALA A 161 -16.52 6.73 5.02
C ALA A 161 -15.38 6.41 4.03
N ASP A 162 -14.14 6.63 4.46
CA ASP A 162 -13.00 6.30 3.61
C ASP A 162 -13.07 4.81 3.31
N SER A 163 -13.05 4.41 2.04
CA SER A 163 -13.08 3.00 1.64
C SER A 163 -11.90 2.18 2.19
N ASP A 164 -10.91 2.84 2.80
CA ASP A 164 -9.72 2.25 3.42
C ASP A 164 -9.88 1.97 4.93
N GLU A 165 -10.99 2.40 5.54
CA GLU A 165 -11.30 2.21 6.97
C GLU A 165 -12.12 0.92 7.23
N GLU A 166 -12.31 0.08 6.21
CA GLU A 166 -12.95 -1.22 6.38
C GLU A 166 -12.11 -2.13 7.29
N GLU A 167 -12.72 -2.69 8.33
CA GLU A 167 -12.05 -3.61 9.25
C GLU A 167 -11.63 -4.90 8.53
N TRP A 168 -10.46 -5.42 8.88
CA TRP A 168 -9.91 -6.65 8.30
C TRP A 168 -9.83 -7.74 9.33
N VAL A 169 -10.34 -8.90 8.98
CA VAL A 169 -10.25 -10.11 9.79
C VAL A 169 -9.33 -11.13 9.12
N ASN A 170 -8.65 -11.93 9.94
CA ASN A 170 -7.86 -13.06 9.46
C ASN A 170 -8.69 -14.33 9.58
N PHE A 171 -9.08 -14.89 8.44
CA PHE A 171 -9.68 -16.22 8.40
C PHE A 171 -8.58 -17.27 8.47
N CYS A 172 -8.73 -18.25 9.35
CA CYS A 172 -7.85 -19.42 9.46
C CYS A 172 -8.71 -20.67 9.63
N ALA A 173 -8.42 -21.72 8.87
CA ALA A 173 -9.08 -23.00 9.01
C ALA A 173 -8.12 -24.16 8.72
N ASP A 174 -8.30 -25.26 9.45
CA ASP A 174 -7.62 -26.52 9.15
C ASP A 174 -8.25 -27.16 7.92
N VAL A 175 -7.41 -27.63 7.01
CA VAL A 175 -7.83 -28.29 5.77
C VAL A 175 -6.99 -29.55 5.60
N SER A 176 -7.64 -30.68 5.35
CA SER A 176 -6.91 -31.93 5.12
C SER A 176 -6.00 -31.78 3.89
N PRO A 177 -4.75 -32.29 3.93
CA PRO A 177 -3.81 -32.15 2.83
C PRO A 177 -4.34 -32.64 1.48
N GLU A 178 -5.18 -33.68 1.49
CA GLU A 178 -5.84 -34.25 0.30
C GLU A 178 -6.81 -33.27 -0.40
N LYS A 179 -7.33 -32.29 0.33
CA LYS A 179 -8.30 -31.30 -0.17
C LYS A 179 -7.66 -29.98 -0.60
N LEU A 180 -6.40 -29.72 -0.24
CA LEU A 180 -5.67 -28.52 -0.67
C LEU A 180 -5.65 -28.32 -2.20
N PRO A 181 -5.45 -29.37 -3.04
CA PRO A 181 -5.48 -29.20 -4.49
C PRO A 181 -6.80 -28.66 -5.04
N ALA A 182 -7.93 -28.95 -4.39
CA ALA A 182 -9.23 -28.41 -4.79
C ALA A 182 -9.31 -26.90 -4.51
N LEU A 183 -8.78 -26.44 -3.37
CA LEU A 183 -8.71 -25.01 -3.07
C LEU A 183 -7.81 -24.27 -4.06
N ASP A 184 -6.65 -24.84 -4.38
CA ASP A 184 -5.71 -24.26 -5.36
C ASP A 184 -6.34 -24.16 -6.75
N GLU A 185 -7.03 -25.21 -7.19
CA GLU A 185 -7.75 -25.20 -8.48
C GLU A 185 -8.88 -24.17 -8.49
N GLY A 186 -9.66 -24.07 -7.40
CA GLY A 186 -10.70 -23.06 -7.25
C GLY A 186 -10.12 -21.63 -7.31
N LEU A 187 -8.95 -21.40 -6.70
CA LEU A 187 -8.32 -20.09 -6.65
C LEU A 187 -7.76 -19.74 -8.02
N ARG A 188 -7.23 -20.74 -8.72
CA ARG A 188 -6.77 -20.62 -10.10
C ARG A 188 -7.91 -20.25 -11.03
N LEU A 189 -9.04 -20.97 -10.99
CA LEU A 189 -10.21 -20.69 -11.84
C LEU A 189 -10.83 -19.32 -11.55
N ALA A 190 -10.98 -18.94 -10.28
CA ALA A 190 -11.44 -17.61 -9.91
C ALA A 190 -10.49 -16.51 -10.44
N GLY A 191 -9.18 -16.75 -10.39
CA GLY A 191 -8.18 -15.86 -11.01
C GLY A 191 -8.29 -15.75 -12.53
N VAL A 192 -8.77 -16.79 -13.23
CA VAL A 192 -9.04 -16.72 -14.67
C VAL A 192 -10.27 -15.86 -14.97
N ILE A 193 -11.32 -15.95 -14.14
CA ILE A 193 -12.57 -15.18 -14.31
C ILE A 193 -12.39 -13.71 -13.94
N ILE A 194 -11.89 -13.44 -12.73
CA ILE A 194 -11.77 -12.09 -12.17
C ILE A 194 -10.56 -11.35 -12.76
N GLY A 195 -9.49 -12.11 -13.05
CA GLY A 195 -8.21 -11.61 -13.53
C GLY A 195 -7.04 -11.98 -12.61
N ALA A 196 -5.85 -12.13 -13.20
CA ALA A 196 -4.66 -12.63 -12.50
C ALA A 196 -4.26 -11.80 -11.26
N THR A 197 -4.59 -10.49 -11.26
CA THR A 197 -4.30 -9.56 -10.15
C THR A 197 -5.29 -9.66 -8.99
N ALA A 198 -6.35 -10.47 -9.09
CA ALA A 198 -7.33 -10.63 -8.02
C ALA A 198 -6.68 -11.22 -6.77
N THR A 199 -6.96 -10.60 -5.61
CA THR A 199 -6.45 -11.03 -4.30
C THR A 199 -7.08 -12.36 -3.87
N LYS A 200 -6.45 -13.03 -2.90
CA LYS A 200 -6.98 -14.26 -2.32
C LYS A 200 -8.40 -14.09 -1.77
N ASN A 201 -8.69 -12.97 -1.08
CA ASN A 201 -10.04 -12.69 -0.59
C ASN A 201 -11.06 -12.41 -1.70
N GLN A 202 -10.68 -11.72 -2.78
CA GLN A 202 -11.59 -11.50 -3.91
C GLN A 202 -11.98 -12.82 -4.59
N ARG A 203 -11.03 -13.76 -4.68
CA ARG A 203 -11.28 -15.11 -5.23
C ARG A 203 -12.19 -15.94 -4.32
N ILE A 204 -11.95 -15.92 -3.01
CA ILE A 204 -12.82 -16.59 -2.02
C ILE A 204 -14.22 -15.97 -2.01
N ASN A 205 -14.32 -14.64 -2.10
CA ASN A 205 -15.59 -13.93 -2.19
C ASN A 205 -16.40 -14.40 -3.40
N ALA A 206 -15.75 -14.61 -4.55
CA ALA A 206 -16.40 -15.14 -5.73
C ALA A 206 -16.93 -16.56 -5.53
N TRP A 207 -16.24 -17.42 -4.77
CA TRP A 207 -16.78 -18.73 -4.41
C TRP A 207 -18.04 -18.60 -3.55
N GLY A 208 -18.02 -17.71 -2.55
CA GLY A 208 -19.17 -17.45 -1.69
C GLY A 208 -20.38 -16.91 -2.47
N GLN A 209 -20.15 -15.91 -3.34
CA GLN A 209 -21.19 -15.34 -4.20
C GLN A 209 -21.77 -16.37 -5.17
N GLU A 210 -20.93 -17.20 -5.80
CA GLU A 210 -21.39 -18.27 -6.68
C GLU A 210 -22.24 -19.29 -5.91
N TYR A 211 -21.77 -19.74 -4.75
CA TYR A 211 -22.50 -20.73 -3.95
C TYR A 211 -23.87 -20.21 -3.49
N LEU A 212 -23.90 -18.96 -3.02
CA LEU A 212 -25.13 -18.28 -2.59
C LEU A 212 -26.11 -18.02 -3.74
N SER A 213 -25.65 -18.02 -4.99
CA SER A 213 -26.55 -17.90 -6.15
C SER A 213 -27.41 -19.15 -6.35
N SER A 214 -26.94 -20.31 -5.89
CA SER A 214 -27.61 -21.61 -6.04
C SER A 214 -28.11 -22.20 -4.72
N HIS A 215 -27.65 -21.68 -3.58
CA HIS A 215 -27.99 -22.18 -2.24
C HIS A 215 -28.35 -21.03 -1.30
N PRO A 216 -29.64 -20.84 -0.95
CA PRO A 216 -30.03 -19.80 -0.02
C PRO A 216 -29.46 -20.09 1.38
N ALA A 217 -28.84 -19.09 2.00
CA ALA A 217 -28.40 -19.21 3.38
C ALA A 217 -29.62 -19.18 4.31
N PRO A 218 -29.76 -20.13 5.26
CA PRO A 218 -30.79 -20.04 6.29
C PRO A 218 -30.60 -18.77 7.14
N PRO A 219 -31.68 -18.27 7.77
CA PRO A 219 -31.61 -17.15 8.71
C PRO A 219 -30.60 -17.46 9.83
N ASP A 220 -29.93 -16.42 10.29
CA ASP A 220 -28.86 -16.51 11.27
C ASP A 220 -29.45 -16.62 12.68
N ASP A 221 -30.04 -17.77 13.01
CA ASP A 221 -30.72 -17.99 14.31
C ASP A 221 -29.74 -18.08 15.51
N ARG A 222 -28.44 -17.92 15.24
CA ARG A 222 -27.38 -17.74 16.24
C ARG A 222 -26.47 -16.60 15.83
N ALA A 223 -26.96 -15.37 15.95
CA ALA A 223 -26.08 -14.26 16.23
C ALA A 223 -25.46 -14.54 17.61
N ASP A 224 -24.26 -15.11 17.64
CA ASP A 224 -23.42 -14.95 18.82
C ASP A 224 -23.23 -13.44 18.97
N ASP A 225 -23.95 -12.85 19.92
CA ASP A 225 -23.79 -11.48 20.40
C ASP A 225 -22.37 -11.34 20.97
N VAL A 226 -21.39 -11.25 20.08
CA VAL A 226 -20.13 -10.62 20.43
C VAL A 226 -20.47 -9.15 20.59
N LEU A 227 -20.60 -8.72 21.84
CA LEU A 227 -20.66 -7.33 22.25
C LEU A 227 -19.36 -6.62 21.80
N PHE A 228 -19.26 -6.34 20.52
CA PHE A 228 -18.45 -5.23 20.04
C PHE A 228 -19.18 -3.98 20.52
N GLY A 229 -18.52 -3.15 21.33
CA GLY A 229 -19.02 -1.80 21.59
C GLY A 229 -19.35 -1.18 20.24
N SER A 230 -20.58 -0.67 20.09
CA SER A 230 -21.05 -0.21 18.78
C SER A 230 -20.08 0.86 18.25
N GLU A 231 -19.88 0.94 16.93
CA GLU A 231 -19.07 2.02 16.33
C GLU A 231 -19.53 3.40 16.83
N GLU A 232 -20.82 3.53 17.15
CA GLU A 232 -21.44 4.70 17.77
C GLU A 232 -20.86 5.02 19.17
N GLU A 233 -20.64 4.03 20.04
CA GLU A 233 -20.03 4.24 21.36
C GLU A 233 -18.58 4.75 21.27
N VAL A 234 -17.80 4.19 20.33
CA VAL A 234 -16.42 4.64 20.10
C VAL A 234 -16.39 6.04 19.53
N GLU A 235 -17.30 6.36 18.61
CA GLU A 235 -17.42 7.69 18.01
C GLU A 235 -17.88 8.74 19.04
N CYS A 236 -18.85 8.41 19.89
CA CYS A 236 -19.26 9.25 21.02
C CYS A 236 -18.10 9.48 22.01
N LEU A 237 -17.29 8.46 22.29
CA LEU A 237 -16.11 8.61 23.15
C LEU A 237 -15.07 9.55 22.54
N LYS A 238 -14.79 9.44 21.23
CA LYS A 238 -13.89 10.37 20.53
C LYS A 238 -14.38 11.79 20.63
N GLU A 239 -15.66 12.03 20.32
CA GLU A 239 -16.28 13.35 20.41
C GLU A 239 -16.20 13.95 21.81
N ARG A 240 -16.58 13.19 22.84
CA ARG A 240 -16.52 13.65 24.23
C ARG A 240 -15.10 14.03 24.62
N LEU A 241 -14.12 13.19 24.30
CA LEU A 241 -12.71 13.46 24.64
C LEU A 241 -12.13 14.64 23.86
N GLU A 242 -12.55 14.87 22.61
CA GLU A 242 -12.19 16.08 21.86
C GLU A 242 -12.71 17.34 22.56
N GLN A 243 -13.94 17.32 23.07
CA GLN A 243 -14.54 18.46 23.76
C GLN A 243 -13.90 18.68 25.14
N GLU A 244 -13.79 17.64 25.96
CA GLU A 244 -13.20 17.68 27.31
C GLU A 244 -11.76 18.17 27.29
N ASN A 245 -10.96 17.73 26.31
CA ASN A 245 -9.57 18.15 26.17
C ASN A 245 -9.41 19.44 25.34
N ARG A 246 -10.50 20.15 25.01
CA ARG A 246 -10.49 21.39 24.21
C ARG A 246 -9.69 21.23 22.91
N GLN A 247 -9.88 20.10 22.23
CA GLN A 247 -9.16 19.71 21.01
C GLN A 247 -7.63 19.72 21.20
N TRP A 248 -7.19 19.34 22.41
CA TRP A 248 -5.79 19.26 22.82
C TRP A 248 -5.04 20.59 22.65
N ALA A 249 -5.71 21.71 22.98
CA ALA A 249 -5.14 23.05 22.88
C ALA A 249 -3.89 23.27 23.76
N ASP A 250 -3.69 22.43 24.78
CA ASP A 250 -2.53 22.42 25.67
C ASP A 250 -1.30 21.72 25.08
N LEU A 251 -1.46 20.90 24.02
CA LEU A 251 -0.33 20.26 23.35
C LEU A 251 0.46 21.28 22.52
N ALA A 252 1.77 21.05 22.43
CA ALA A 252 2.68 21.94 21.72
C ALA A 252 2.21 22.16 20.27
N LYS A 253 2.04 23.44 19.92
CA LYS A 253 1.91 23.87 18.52
C LYS A 253 3.31 23.91 17.93
N VAL A 254 3.55 23.06 16.95
CA VAL A 254 4.81 23.02 16.21
C VAL A 254 4.70 23.95 15.01
N ASP A 255 5.72 24.77 14.80
CA ASP A 255 5.77 25.64 13.62
C ASP A 255 5.68 24.81 12.33
N PRO A 256 4.81 25.20 11.40
CA PRO A 256 4.65 24.45 10.17
C PRO A 256 5.88 24.63 9.29
N LEU A 257 6.39 23.53 8.73
CA LEU A 257 7.46 23.57 7.74
C LEU A 257 6.86 23.74 6.35
N GLN A 258 7.47 24.63 5.57
CA GLN A 258 7.08 24.87 4.19
C GLN A 258 7.61 23.76 3.27
N ALA A 259 6.74 23.25 2.39
CA ALA A 259 7.11 22.33 1.33
C ALA A 259 8.15 22.97 0.38
N PRO A 260 9.23 22.25 0.00
CA PRO A 260 10.18 22.70 -1.01
C PRO A 260 9.46 23.15 -2.29
N GLN A 261 10.00 24.17 -2.96
CA GLN A 261 9.43 24.70 -4.20
C GLN A 261 9.19 23.57 -5.21
N SER A 262 7.99 23.54 -5.79
CA SER A 262 7.65 22.57 -6.83
C SER A 262 8.42 22.89 -8.09
N SER A 263 9.07 21.90 -8.68
CA SER A 263 9.65 22.00 -10.01
C SER A 263 8.52 22.06 -11.06
N GLU A 264 8.66 22.92 -12.07
CA GLU A 264 7.82 22.90 -13.29
C GLU A 264 8.38 21.94 -14.35
N GLU A 265 9.31 21.07 -13.96
CA GLU A 265 9.97 20.13 -14.85
C GLU A 265 8.99 19.15 -15.50
N ILE A 266 9.26 18.88 -16.78
CA ILE A 266 8.42 18.05 -17.66
C ILE A 266 9.18 16.79 -18.08
N ASP A 267 10.52 16.83 -18.10
CA ASP A 267 11.39 15.71 -18.41
C ASP A 267 11.22 14.58 -17.37
N PRO A 268 10.72 13.39 -17.76
CA PRO A 268 10.52 12.26 -16.86
C PRO A 268 11.77 11.87 -16.06
N TRP A 269 12.97 11.95 -16.66
CA TRP A 269 14.21 11.54 -16.01
C TRP A 269 14.61 12.52 -14.92
N ARG A 270 14.38 13.82 -15.13
CA ARG A 270 14.64 14.85 -14.14
C ARG A 270 13.61 14.82 -13.01
N ILE A 271 12.32 14.67 -13.34
CA ILE A 271 11.27 14.43 -12.33
C ILE A 271 11.62 13.22 -11.46
N ALA A 272 12.08 12.12 -12.06
CA ALA A 272 12.49 10.93 -11.31
C ALA A 272 13.71 11.17 -10.40
N ALA A 273 14.69 11.95 -10.86
CA ALA A 273 15.85 12.33 -10.05
C ALA A 273 15.44 13.20 -8.85
N GLU A 274 14.62 14.22 -9.07
CA GLU A 274 14.07 15.07 -8.00
C GLU A 274 13.26 14.25 -6.98
N LEU A 275 12.39 13.34 -7.46
CA LEU A 275 11.64 12.44 -6.59
C LEU A 275 12.54 11.57 -5.72
N LYS A 276 13.63 11.02 -6.28
CA LYS A 276 14.61 10.24 -5.52
C LYS A 276 15.29 11.08 -4.44
N GLU A 277 15.68 12.32 -4.76
CA GLU A 277 16.27 13.25 -3.79
C GLU A 277 15.31 13.57 -2.63
N HIS A 278 14.04 13.89 -2.94
CA HIS A 278 13.04 14.17 -1.91
C HIS A 278 12.74 12.96 -1.03
N VAL A 279 12.69 11.75 -1.61
CA VAL A 279 12.50 10.50 -0.88
C VAL A 279 13.69 10.19 0.01
N GLU A 280 14.92 10.46 -0.43
CA GLU A 280 16.11 10.31 0.39
C GLU A 280 16.09 11.26 1.60
N LYS A 281 15.72 12.53 1.39
CA LYS A 281 15.51 13.48 2.50
C LYS A 281 14.43 12.98 3.46
N ARG A 282 13.32 12.46 2.93
CA ARG A 282 12.21 11.91 3.71
C ARG A 282 12.62 10.67 4.51
N ALA A 283 13.51 9.83 3.99
CA ALA A 283 13.97 8.62 4.65
C ALA A 283 14.69 8.91 5.97
N ARG A 284 15.43 10.03 6.06
CA ARG A 284 16.08 10.46 7.31
C ARG A 284 15.06 10.80 8.40
N TRP A 285 13.93 11.41 8.03
CA TRP A 285 12.81 11.64 8.95
C TRP A 285 12.11 10.34 9.35
N ASP A 286 11.98 9.40 8.41
CA ASP A 286 11.33 8.11 8.64
C ASP A 286 12.07 7.25 9.70
N GLU A 287 13.40 7.34 9.80
CA GLU A 287 14.19 6.66 10.83
C GLU A 287 13.82 7.16 12.23
N VAL A 288 13.81 8.49 12.42
CA VAL A 288 13.43 9.10 13.70
C VAL A 288 11.95 8.83 14.02
N PHE A 289 11.08 8.91 12.99
CA PHE A 289 9.66 8.61 13.14
C PHE A 289 9.42 7.18 13.64
N GLY A 290 10.10 6.19 13.06
CA GLY A 290 9.93 4.78 13.42
C GLY A 290 10.19 4.53 14.89
N HIS A 291 11.32 5.04 15.40
CA HIS A 291 11.70 4.95 16.81
C HIS A 291 10.67 5.64 17.73
N LEU A 292 10.33 6.90 17.46
CA LEU A 292 9.40 7.66 18.29
C LEU A 292 7.99 7.06 18.30
N ALA A 293 7.48 6.64 17.14
CA ALA A 293 6.17 6.02 17.03
C ALA A 293 6.13 4.68 17.77
N MET A 294 7.23 3.91 17.73
CA MET A 294 7.35 2.68 18.50
C MET A 294 7.32 2.95 20.01
N LEU A 295 8.07 3.94 20.50
CA LEU A 295 8.05 4.31 21.92
C LEU A 295 6.68 4.79 22.36
N PHE A 296 6.06 5.69 21.60
CA PHE A 296 4.73 6.21 21.86
C PHE A 296 3.67 5.10 21.91
N LYS A 297 3.75 4.13 20.98
CA LYS A 297 2.84 2.99 20.97
C LYS A 297 3.05 2.06 22.18
N GLN A 298 4.30 1.77 22.53
CA GLN A 298 4.62 0.84 23.63
C GLN A 298 4.31 1.40 25.01
N SER A 299 4.44 2.72 25.20
CA SER A 299 4.17 3.40 26.47
C SER A 299 2.70 3.76 26.67
N ARG A 300 1.82 3.50 25.69
CA ARG A 300 0.43 3.94 25.68
C ARG A 300 0.29 5.46 25.86
N ALA A 301 1.21 6.23 25.29
CA ALA A 301 1.30 7.68 25.50
C ALA A 301 0.04 8.46 25.05
N TRP A 302 -0.84 7.89 24.22
CA TRP A 302 -2.09 8.55 23.85
C TRP A 302 -3.12 8.65 25.00
N GLU A 303 -3.04 7.77 26.00
CA GLU A 303 -4.00 7.72 27.12
C GLU A 303 -3.87 8.89 28.07
N PRO A 304 -2.69 9.20 28.64
CA PRO A 304 -2.54 10.36 29.51
C PRO A 304 -2.72 11.69 28.76
N LEU A 305 -2.68 11.68 27.42
CA LEU A 305 -2.99 12.85 26.59
C LEU A 305 -4.49 13.00 26.28
N GLY A 306 -5.32 12.02 26.66
CA GLY A 306 -6.78 12.09 26.50
C GLY A 306 -7.29 11.68 25.12
N PHE A 307 -6.58 10.81 24.39
CA PHE A 307 -7.11 10.22 23.15
C PHE A 307 -7.81 8.89 23.44
N ALA A 308 -8.95 8.66 22.79
CA ALA A 308 -9.72 7.40 22.88
C ALA A 308 -8.89 6.15 22.52
N SER A 309 -7.98 6.26 21.55
CA SER A 309 -7.16 5.16 21.07
C SER A 309 -5.90 5.66 20.37
N PHE A 310 -4.97 4.74 20.08
CA PHE A 310 -3.80 5.04 19.26
C PHE A 310 -4.19 5.49 17.85
N GLY A 311 -5.22 4.89 17.25
CA GLY A 311 -5.76 5.30 15.95
C GLY A 311 -6.33 6.70 15.97
N HIS A 312 -7.09 7.05 17.02
CA HIS A 312 -7.61 8.40 17.20
C HIS A 312 -6.47 9.44 17.23
N TYR A 313 -5.38 9.15 17.95
CA TYR A 313 -4.17 9.99 17.92
C TYR A 313 -3.52 10.06 16.52
N CYS A 314 -3.37 8.92 15.83
CA CYS A 314 -2.76 8.89 14.50
C CYS A 314 -3.54 9.75 13.49
N GLU A 315 -4.86 9.68 13.52
CA GLU A 315 -5.72 10.44 12.62
C GLU A 315 -5.69 11.93 12.93
N GLU A 316 -5.98 12.30 14.19
CA GLU A 316 -6.14 13.71 14.59
C GLU A 316 -4.81 14.45 14.64
N ARG A 317 -3.79 13.80 15.20
CA ARG A 317 -2.47 14.41 15.34
C ARG A 317 -1.62 14.06 14.15
N LEU A 318 -1.32 12.79 13.85
CA LEU A 318 -0.35 12.52 12.78
C LEU A 318 -0.93 12.74 11.36
N GLY A 319 -2.25 12.82 11.19
CA GLY A 319 -2.87 12.88 9.86
C GLY A 319 -2.54 11.63 9.04
N MET A 320 -2.46 10.47 9.70
CA MET A 320 -2.12 9.17 9.12
C MET A 320 -3.09 8.11 9.62
N ALA A 321 -3.47 7.18 8.75
CA ALA A 321 -4.22 6.00 9.18
C ALA A 321 -3.39 5.16 10.18
N GLU A 322 -4.04 4.61 11.22
CA GLU A 322 -3.38 3.79 12.25
C GLU A 322 -2.54 2.67 11.62
N ARG A 323 -3.09 1.99 10.61
CA ARG A 323 -2.43 0.89 9.89
C ARG A 323 -1.09 1.33 9.28
N THR A 324 -0.99 2.55 8.77
CA THR A 324 0.25 3.09 8.19
C THR A 324 1.32 3.31 9.26
N VAL A 325 0.92 3.83 10.43
CA VAL A 325 1.84 4.04 11.55
C VAL A 325 2.26 2.70 12.15
N MET A 326 1.33 1.76 12.33
CA MET A 326 1.61 0.42 12.84
C MET A 326 2.57 -0.37 11.96
N GLN A 327 2.53 -0.20 10.63
CA GLN A 327 3.52 -0.80 9.72
C GLN A 327 4.95 -0.31 10.01
N ARG A 328 5.11 0.98 10.33
CA ARG A 328 6.40 1.58 10.69
C ARG A 328 6.86 1.11 12.06
N VAL A 329 5.97 1.08 13.03
CA VAL A 329 6.25 0.53 14.38
C VAL A 329 6.68 -0.94 14.30
N ALA A 330 5.99 -1.76 13.50
CA ALA A 330 6.32 -3.17 13.33
C ALA A 330 7.70 -3.35 12.68
N LEU A 331 8.01 -2.57 11.63
CA LEU A 331 9.34 -2.61 11.01
C LEU A 331 10.42 -2.20 12.02
N GLU A 332 10.25 -1.10 12.74
CA GLU A 332 11.25 -0.63 13.70
C GLU A 332 11.56 -1.69 14.76
N ARG A 333 10.52 -2.35 15.30
CA ARG A 333 10.69 -3.48 16.22
C ARG A 333 11.48 -4.63 15.59
N SER A 334 11.22 -4.96 14.34
CA SER A 334 12.00 -5.97 13.61
C SER A 334 13.44 -5.51 13.37
N LEU A 335 13.70 -4.23 13.10
CA LEU A 335 15.06 -3.70 12.94
C LEU A 335 15.89 -3.74 14.23
N TYR A 336 15.26 -3.71 15.40
CA TYR A 336 15.93 -3.97 16.69
C TYR A 336 16.24 -5.45 16.89
N ARG A 337 15.33 -6.34 16.49
CA ARG A 337 15.50 -7.80 16.60
C ARG A 337 16.48 -8.36 15.56
N ILE A 338 16.61 -7.71 14.41
CA ILE A 338 17.35 -8.19 13.24
C ILE A 338 18.37 -7.11 12.81
N PRO A 339 19.55 -7.03 13.46
CA PRO A 339 20.52 -5.95 13.21
C PRO A 339 21.05 -5.88 11.78
N PHE A 340 21.20 -7.02 11.10
CA PHE A 340 21.68 -7.07 9.73
C PHE A 340 20.65 -6.56 8.71
N LEU A 341 19.35 -6.64 9.01
CA LEU A 341 18.30 -5.98 8.22
C LEU A 341 18.38 -4.46 8.36
N ARG A 342 18.66 -3.95 9.57
CA ARG A 342 18.92 -2.52 9.83
C ARG A 342 20.15 -2.05 9.07
N ARG A 343 21.23 -2.84 9.06
CA ARG A 343 22.44 -2.56 8.30
C ARG A 343 22.17 -2.48 6.80
N ALA A 344 21.48 -3.47 6.22
CA ALA A 344 21.15 -3.50 4.80
C ALA A 344 20.30 -2.28 4.35
N LEU A 345 19.37 -1.83 5.20
CA LEU A 345 18.57 -0.63 4.94
C LEU A 345 19.42 0.64 5.00
N ARG A 346 20.29 0.78 6.01
CA ARG A 346 21.20 1.95 6.16
C ARG A 346 22.22 2.04 5.03
N GLU A 347 22.77 0.90 4.61
CA GLU A 347 23.70 0.80 3.47
C GLU A 347 22.99 0.92 2.11
N LYS A 348 21.66 1.10 2.10
CA LYS A 348 20.82 1.22 0.89
C LYS A 348 20.91 0.00 -0.05
N ARG A 349 21.34 -1.17 0.46
CA ARG A 349 21.32 -2.45 -0.27
C ARG A 349 19.89 -2.87 -0.60
N ILE A 350 18.95 -2.54 0.29
CA ILE A 350 17.51 -2.75 0.09
C ILE A 350 16.73 -1.48 0.44
N ASN A 351 15.56 -1.30 -0.19
CA ASN A 351 14.66 -0.20 0.14
C ASN A 351 13.67 -0.58 1.26
N TYR A 352 12.90 0.42 1.71
CA TYR A 352 11.92 0.29 2.79
C TYR A 352 10.88 -0.83 2.55
N GLU A 353 10.31 -0.92 1.34
CA GLU A 353 9.30 -1.94 1.04
C GLU A 353 9.90 -3.36 1.06
N LYS A 354 11.12 -3.54 0.55
CA LYS A 354 11.85 -4.83 0.65
C LYS A 354 12.10 -5.20 2.11
N ALA A 355 12.58 -4.26 2.93
CA ALA A 355 12.82 -4.49 4.35
C ALA A 355 11.53 -4.89 5.10
N ARG A 356 10.40 -4.26 4.78
CA ARG A 356 9.08 -4.64 5.33
C ARG A 356 8.63 -6.04 4.93
N ILE A 357 8.86 -6.43 3.68
CA ILE A 357 8.50 -7.76 3.19
C ILE A 357 9.33 -8.80 3.94
N ILE A 358 10.65 -8.62 4.01
CA ILE A 358 11.57 -9.52 4.72
C ILE A 358 11.21 -9.60 6.22
N ALA A 359 11.04 -8.46 6.89
CA ALA A 359 10.73 -8.37 8.32
C ALA A 359 9.43 -9.07 8.74
N ARG A 360 8.53 -9.33 7.79
CA ARG A 360 7.25 -9.99 8.02
C ARG A 360 7.31 -11.51 7.81
N HIS A 361 8.18 -11.97 6.92
CA HIS A 361 8.11 -13.32 6.35
C HIS A 361 9.38 -14.16 6.57
N ALA A 362 10.44 -13.59 7.15
CA ALA A 362 11.67 -14.31 7.45
C ALA A 362 12.11 -14.07 8.90
N GLU A 363 12.62 -15.12 9.53
CA GLU A 363 13.14 -15.09 10.91
C GLU A 363 14.46 -15.88 11.00
N GLY A 364 15.30 -15.58 12.00
CA GLY A 364 16.55 -16.31 12.21
C GLY A 364 17.57 -16.19 11.07
N GLU A 365 18.24 -17.29 10.75
CA GLU A 365 19.40 -17.34 9.82
C GLU A 365 19.01 -17.14 8.34
N GLU A 366 17.77 -17.46 7.94
CA GLU A 366 17.34 -17.34 6.55
C GLU A 366 17.22 -15.89 6.06
N VAL A 367 17.10 -14.94 6.98
CA VAL A 367 16.89 -13.53 6.65
C VAL A 367 18.07 -12.98 5.84
N GLN A 368 19.30 -13.43 6.10
CA GLN A 368 20.47 -13.00 5.33
C GLN A 368 20.38 -13.46 3.86
N GLY A 369 20.03 -14.72 3.61
CA GLY A 369 19.81 -15.22 2.25
C GLY A 369 18.67 -14.51 1.52
N TRP A 370 17.65 -14.03 2.24
CA TRP A 370 16.59 -13.20 1.65
C TRP A 370 17.04 -11.77 1.34
N ILE A 371 17.96 -11.19 2.12
CA ILE A 371 18.55 -9.87 1.82
C ILE A 371 19.38 -9.94 0.54
N GLU A 372 20.23 -10.96 0.40
CA GLU A 372 21.06 -11.16 -0.80
C GLU A 372 20.20 -11.33 -2.06
N LYS A 373 19.12 -12.11 -1.97
CA LYS A 373 18.12 -12.21 -3.07
C LYS A 373 17.43 -10.88 -3.32
N ALA A 374 17.04 -10.17 -2.27
CA ALA A 374 16.32 -8.90 -2.38
C ALA A 374 17.12 -7.80 -3.06
N GLU A 375 18.46 -7.84 -3.07
CA GLU A 375 19.29 -6.85 -3.76
C GLU A 375 19.09 -6.87 -5.28
N THR A 376 18.95 -8.06 -5.86
CA THR A 376 18.80 -8.23 -7.31
C THR A 376 17.34 -8.37 -7.76
N MET A 377 16.44 -8.72 -6.84
CA MET A 377 15.01 -8.85 -7.12
C MET A 377 14.28 -7.51 -7.10
N THR A 378 13.24 -7.39 -7.92
CA THR A 378 12.25 -6.30 -7.77
C THR A 378 11.45 -6.48 -6.48
N CYS A 379 10.90 -5.40 -5.92
CA CYS A 379 10.02 -5.44 -4.74
C CYS A 379 8.85 -6.39 -4.98
N LEU A 380 8.27 -6.37 -6.18
CA LEU A 380 7.17 -7.26 -6.54
C LEU A 380 7.60 -8.73 -6.62
N ALA A 381 8.77 -9.03 -7.21
CA ALA A 381 9.29 -10.39 -7.29
C ALA A 381 9.59 -10.93 -5.89
N LEU A 382 10.22 -10.14 -5.02
CA LEU A 382 10.49 -10.52 -3.63
C LEU A 382 9.18 -10.82 -2.88
N ARG A 383 8.17 -9.95 -3.03
CA ARG A 383 6.84 -10.17 -2.42
C ARG A 383 6.24 -11.50 -2.85
N ARG A 384 6.27 -11.81 -4.15
CA ARG A 384 5.73 -13.07 -4.69
C ARG A 384 6.51 -14.28 -4.17
N ALA A 385 7.84 -14.23 -4.16
CA ALA A 385 8.67 -15.33 -3.69
C ALA A 385 8.45 -15.62 -2.18
N MET A 386 8.28 -14.60 -1.36
CA MET A 386 7.97 -14.80 0.06
C MET A 386 6.53 -15.28 0.29
N GLN A 387 5.57 -14.83 -0.54
CA GLN A 387 4.21 -15.39 -0.52
C GLN A 387 4.19 -16.86 -0.94
N ASP A 388 4.91 -17.24 -1.99
CA ASP A 388 5.03 -18.63 -2.42
C ASP A 388 5.65 -19.50 -1.30
N LYS A 389 6.63 -18.97 -0.54
CA LYS A 389 7.20 -19.63 0.65
C LYS A 389 6.15 -19.80 1.76
N ASP A 390 5.45 -18.73 2.13
CA ASP A 390 4.41 -18.79 3.16
C ASP A 390 3.31 -19.79 2.79
N GLU A 391 2.89 -19.80 1.53
CA GLU A 391 1.92 -20.75 1.00
C GLU A 391 2.42 -22.18 1.09
N ALA A 392 3.68 -22.46 0.72
CA ALA A 392 4.27 -23.78 0.89
C ALA A 392 4.33 -24.23 2.37
N GLN A 393 4.67 -23.34 3.29
CA GLN A 393 4.66 -23.63 4.73
C GLN A 393 3.24 -23.88 5.27
N MET A 394 2.25 -23.13 4.80
CA MET A 394 0.85 -23.33 5.15
C MET A 394 0.33 -24.70 4.66
N CYS A 395 0.63 -25.07 3.42
CA CYS A 395 0.30 -26.38 2.87
C CYS A 395 0.93 -27.52 3.66
N ALA A 396 2.21 -27.38 4.08
CA ALA A 396 2.88 -28.38 4.90
C ALA A 396 2.25 -28.54 6.30
N ARG A 397 1.60 -27.50 6.83
CA ARG A 397 0.91 -27.52 8.14
C ARG A 397 -0.56 -27.92 8.05
N GLY A 398 -1.13 -28.08 6.85
CA GLY A 398 -2.56 -28.37 6.67
C GLY A 398 -3.48 -27.21 7.08
N THR A 399 -3.00 -25.96 6.96
CA THR A 399 -3.74 -24.76 7.37
C THR A 399 -3.98 -23.83 6.18
N PHE A 400 -5.18 -23.25 6.11
CA PHE A 400 -5.51 -22.25 5.09
C PHE A 400 -5.81 -20.91 5.76
N THR A 401 -5.06 -19.86 5.39
CA THR A 401 -5.30 -18.50 5.90
C THR A 401 -5.65 -17.50 4.79
N ALA A 402 -6.50 -16.54 5.10
CA ALA A 402 -6.81 -15.42 4.22
C ALA A 402 -7.24 -14.18 5.01
N TRP A 403 -6.55 -13.06 4.78
CA TRP A 403 -6.99 -11.75 5.25
C TRP A 403 -8.06 -11.20 4.32
N MET A 404 -9.20 -10.82 4.89
CA MET A 404 -10.32 -10.27 4.13
C MET A 404 -11.01 -9.15 4.92
N PRO A 405 -11.62 -8.18 4.23
CA PRO A 405 -12.48 -7.22 4.90
C PRO A 405 -13.70 -7.88 5.53
N VAL A 406 -14.28 -7.26 6.55
CA VAL A 406 -15.48 -7.76 7.24
C VAL A 406 -16.63 -8.00 6.26
N SER A 407 -16.85 -7.13 5.27
CA SER A 407 -17.91 -7.34 4.26
C SER A 407 -17.76 -8.65 3.49
N VAL A 408 -16.51 -9.02 3.13
CA VAL A 408 -16.22 -10.29 2.46
C VAL A 408 -16.37 -11.45 3.45
N ALA A 409 -15.95 -11.29 4.70
CA ALA A 409 -16.12 -12.31 5.73
C ALA A 409 -17.61 -12.63 5.96
N GLU A 410 -18.50 -11.64 5.93
CA GLU A 410 -19.95 -11.86 6.05
C GLU A 410 -20.53 -12.65 4.87
N VAL A 411 -20.09 -12.36 3.64
CA VAL A 411 -20.47 -13.18 2.46
C VAL A 411 -20.01 -14.63 2.64
N VAL A 412 -18.77 -14.84 3.10
CA VAL A 412 -18.21 -16.18 3.32
C VAL A 412 -18.95 -16.92 4.45
N LYS A 413 -19.27 -16.25 5.56
CA LYS A 413 -20.07 -16.82 6.66
C LYS A 413 -21.46 -17.25 6.19
N ALA A 414 -22.13 -16.41 5.42
CA ALA A 414 -23.42 -16.76 4.82
C ALA A 414 -23.32 -17.99 3.91
N ALA A 415 -22.28 -18.05 3.07
CA ALA A 415 -22.02 -19.22 2.22
C ALA A 415 -21.72 -20.49 3.05
N PHE A 416 -21.03 -20.38 4.19
CA PHE A 416 -20.80 -21.50 5.10
C PHE A 416 -22.09 -22.01 5.74
N ARG A 417 -23.01 -21.12 6.12
CA ARG A 417 -24.35 -21.51 6.59
C ARG A 417 -25.12 -22.27 5.51
N ALA A 418 -25.10 -21.75 4.28
CA ALA A 418 -25.72 -22.42 3.14
C ALA A 418 -25.11 -23.82 2.90
N ALA A 419 -23.78 -23.95 2.95
CA ALA A 419 -23.09 -25.22 2.76
C ALA A 419 -23.42 -26.26 3.85
N ARG A 420 -23.48 -25.85 5.12
CA ARG A 420 -23.90 -26.72 6.23
C ARG A 420 -25.34 -27.17 6.09
N ALA A 421 -26.23 -26.27 5.72
CA ALA A 421 -27.64 -26.58 5.48
C ALA A 421 -27.81 -27.60 4.34
N ALA A 422 -27.10 -27.39 3.22
CA ALA A 422 -27.12 -28.30 2.07
C ALA A 422 -26.55 -29.69 2.41
N ALA A 423 -25.47 -29.74 3.20
CA ALA A 423 -24.84 -30.99 3.61
C ALA A 423 -25.64 -31.80 4.65
N LYS A 424 -26.64 -31.18 5.32
CA LYS A 424 -27.44 -31.77 6.40
C LYS A 424 -26.60 -32.39 7.54
N ARG A 425 -25.36 -31.95 7.69
CA ARG A 425 -24.43 -32.33 8.75
C ARG A 425 -23.54 -31.16 9.11
N TRP A 426 -22.90 -31.24 10.27
CA TRP A 426 -21.90 -30.26 10.64
C TRP A 426 -20.68 -30.36 9.71
N LEU A 427 -20.26 -29.21 9.17
CA LEU A 427 -19.02 -29.00 8.43
C LEU A 427 -18.15 -28.00 9.20
N SER A 428 -16.88 -28.35 9.37
CA SER A 428 -15.84 -27.41 9.80
C SER A 428 -15.69 -26.26 8.79
N ALA A 429 -15.05 -25.16 9.22
CA ALA A 429 -14.81 -24.02 8.32
C ALA A 429 -13.96 -24.41 7.09
N GLY A 430 -13.00 -25.32 7.26
CA GLY A 430 -12.20 -25.85 6.15
C GLY A 430 -13.02 -26.71 5.20
N GLU A 431 -13.88 -27.60 5.71
CA GLU A 431 -14.80 -28.38 4.87
C GLU A 431 -15.80 -27.50 4.11
N CYS A 432 -16.35 -26.46 4.76
CA CYS A 432 -17.21 -25.50 4.08
C CYS A 432 -16.45 -24.82 2.94
N LEU A 433 -15.24 -24.35 3.19
CA LEU A 433 -14.41 -23.68 2.17
C LEU A 433 -14.14 -24.60 0.97
N VAL A 434 -13.82 -25.87 1.23
CA VAL A 434 -13.64 -26.90 0.19
C VAL A 434 -14.92 -27.09 -0.61
N ALA A 435 -16.08 -27.16 0.05
CA ALA A 435 -17.38 -27.28 -0.63
C ALA A 435 -17.68 -26.08 -1.54
N LEU A 436 -17.36 -24.85 -1.09
CA LEU A 436 -17.50 -23.64 -1.93
C LEU A 436 -16.58 -23.72 -3.16
N ALA A 437 -15.32 -24.11 -2.98
CA ALA A 437 -14.36 -24.24 -4.06
C ALA A 437 -14.74 -25.35 -5.05
N GLU A 438 -15.16 -26.53 -4.56
CA GLU A 438 -15.61 -27.66 -5.39
C GLU A 438 -16.84 -27.27 -6.22
N HIS A 439 -17.83 -26.60 -5.62
CA HIS A 439 -19.01 -26.10 -6.35
C HIS A 439 -18.63 -25.06 -7.41
N PHE A 440 -17.72 -24.15 -7.09
CA PHE A 440 -17.20 -23.18 -8.06
C PHE A 440 -16.49 -23.87 -9.23
N ILE A 441 -15.67 -24.88 -8.95
CA ILE A 441 -15.00 -25.71 -9.95
C ILE A 441 -16.02 -26.41 -10.84
N GLU A 442 -17.01 -27.09 -10.25
CA GLU A 442 -18.04 -27.82 -10.98
C GLU A 442 -18.79 -26.88 -11.95
N THR A 443 -19.14 -25.69 -11.48
CA THR A 443 -19.92 -24.71 -12.25
C THR A 443 -19.11 -24.09 -13.40
N TRP A 444 -17.85 -23.76 -13.14
CA TRP A 444 -17.05 -22.94 -14.06
C TRP A 444 -16.02 -23.71 -14.87
N LYS A 445 -15.48 -24.83 -14.40
CA LYS A 445 -14.35 -25.53 -15.07
C LYS A 445 -14.67 -25.93 -16.51
N ALA A 446 -15.87 -26.47 -16.74
CA ALA A 446 -16.31 -26.84 -18.09
C ALA A 446 -16.55 -25.61 -18.97
N LYS A 447 -17.18 -24.55 -18.42
CA LYS A 447 -17.45 -23.29 -19.14
C LYS A 447 -16.17 -22.52 -19.48
N LEU A 448 -15.14 -22.65 -18.66
CA LEU A 448 -13.81 -22.07 -18.84
C LEU A 448 -12.88 -22.98 -19.67
N LYS A 449 -13.37 -24.11 -20.18
CA LYS A 449 -12.60 -24.99 -21.06
C LYS A 449 -12.42 -24.30 -22.41
N GLN A 450 -11.36 -23.52 -22.51
CA GLN A 450 -11.03 -22.77 -23.70
C GLN A 450 -9.97 -23.51 -24.54
N ALA A 451 -9.95 -23.28 -25.85
CA ALA A 451 -8.93 -23.85 -26.74
C ALA A 451 -7.51 -23.56 -26.23
N ASN A 452 -6.65 -24.59 -26.18
CA ASN A 452 -5.28 -24.46 -25.67
C ASN A 452 -4.33 -23.79 -26.68
N THR A 453 -4.61 -22.51 -27.00
CA THR A 453 -3.82 -21.73 -27.95
C THR A 453 -2.41 -21.48 -27.42
N LEU A 454 -1.45 -21.32 -28.33
CA LEU A 454 -0.07 -20.95 -28.00
C LEU A 454 0.02 -19.75 -27.03
N GLN A 455 -0.75 -18.68 -27.30
CA GLN A 455 -0.77 -17.49 -26.44
C GLN A 455 -1.24 -17.81 -25.01
N ARG A 456 -2.20 -18.73 -24.84
CA ARG A 456 -2.66 -19.16 -23.51
C ARG A 456 -1.59 -19.98 -22.79
N ARG A 457 -0.89 -20.89 -23.48
CA ARG A 457 0.22 -21.66 -22.89
C ARG A 457 1.33 -20.74 -22.38
N VAL A 458 1.70 -19.74 -23.18
CA VAL A 458 2.70 -18.72 -22.79
C VAL A 458 2.21 -17.91 -21.58
N ARG A 459 0.96 -17.43 -21.58
CA ARG A 459 0.39 -16.73 -20.42
C ARG A 459 0.30 -17.59 -19.17
N ALA A 460 -0.04 -18.87 -19.31
CA ALA A 460 -0.11 -19.80 -18.18
C ALA A 460 1.29 -20.06 -17.59
N ARG A 461 2.30 -20.28 -18.43
CA ARG A 461 3.73 -20.38 -18.02
C ARG A 461 4.14 -19.16 -17.21
N ASP A 462 3.75 -17.98 -17.68
CA ASP A 462 4.09 -16.68 -17.09
C ASP A 462 3.17 -16.27 -15.91
N ARG A 463 2.39 -17.23 -15.37
CA ARG A 463 1.40 -17.05 -14.28
C ARG A 463 0.43 -15.89 -14.55
N HIS A 464 0.14 -15.60 -15.81
CA HIS A 464 -0.73 -14.53 -16.32
C HIS A 464 -0.29 -13.11 -15.96
N PHE A 465 0.98 -12.89 -15.62
CA PHE A 465 1.52 -11.57 -15.31
C PHE A 465 2.44 -11.05 -16.42
N CYS A 466 2.50 -9.72 -16.53
CA CYS A 466 3.49 -9.06 -17.38
C CYS A 466 4.90 -9.45 -16.95
N GLN A 467 5.74 -9.86 -17.90
CA GLN A 467 7.13 -10.28 -17.66
C GLN A 467 8.12 -9.11 -17.58
N VAL A 468 7.68 -7.86 -17.79
CA VAL A 468 8.54 -6.69 -17.53
C VAL A 468 8.84 -6.62 -16.02
N PRO A 469 10.12 -6.59 -15.61
CA PRO A 469 10.51 -6.45 -14.21
C PRO A 469 9.75 -5.34 -13.48
N GLY A 470 9.17 -5.67 -12.31
CA GLY A 470 8.46 -4.71 -11.46
C GLY A 470 7.03 -4.37 -11.87
N CYS A 471 6.55 -4.86 -13.02
CA CYS A 471 5.19 -4.62 -13.49
C CYS A 471 4.15 -5.43 -12.69
N SER A 472 3.17 -4.73 -12.13
CA SER A 472 2.07 -5.38 -11.37
C SER A 472 0.88 -5.83 -12.22
N ARG A 473 0.87 -5.52 -13.53
CA ARG A 473 -0.30 -5.74 -14.39
C ARG A 473 -0.43 -7.19 -14.87
N ALA A 474 -1.68 -7.62 -15.04
CA ALA A 474 -1.99 -8.85 -15.75
C ALA A 474 -1.51 -8.76 -17.22
N ALA A 475 -1.02 -9.89 -17.73
CA ALA A 475 -0.69 -10.02 -19.14
C ALA A 475 -1.94 -10.32 -19.97
N VAL A 476 -2.00 -9.68 -21.14
CA VAL A 476 -3.09 -9.87 -22.11
C VAL A 476 -2.56 -10.30 -23.47
N HIS A 477 -1.27 -10.06 -23.76
CA HIS A 477 -0.64 -10.41 -25.04
C HIS A 477 0.52 -11.40 -24.82
N ALA A 478 0.71 -12.31 -25.77
CA ALA A 478 1.98 -13.01 -25.94
C ALA A 478 2.75 -12.27 -27.05
N HIS A 479 3.98 -11.88 -26.75
CA HIS A 479 4.84 -11.06 -27.60
C HIS A 479 6.06 -11.86 -28.05
N HIS A 480 6.36 -11.80 -29.34
CA HIS A 480 7.57 -12.39 -29.92
C HIS A 480 8.81 -11.56 -29.59
N ILE A 481 9.80 -12.14 -28.90
CA ILE A 481 11.08 -11.49 -28.57
C ILE A 481 11.81 -11.12 -29.87
N ILE A 482 11.98 -12.09 -30.77
CA ILE A 482 12.39 -11.89 -32.15
C ILE A 482 11.10 -11.69 -32.97
N PRO A 483 10.86 -10.51 -33.56
CA PRO A 483 9.65 -10.27 -34.32
C PRO A 483 9.48 -11.26 -35.48
N ARG A 484 8.23 -11.63 -35.80
CA ARG A 484 7.93 -12.48 -36.97
C ARG A 484 8.45 -11.90 -38.28
N SER A 485 8.44 -10.57 -38.43
CA SER A 485 9.00 -9.88 -39.59
C SER A 485 10.52 -10.04 -39.74
N GLN A 486 11.20 -10.53 -38.70
CA GLN A 486 12.64 -10.82 -38.67
C GLN A 486 12.91 -12.33 -38.56
N GLY A 487 11.91 -13.17 -38.87
CA GLY A 487 12.05 -14.63 -38.86
C GLY A 487 11.87 -15.29 -37.48
N GLY A 488 11.34 -14.57 -36.48
CA GLY A 488 11.09 -15.16 -35.16
C GLY A 488 10.05 -16.27 -35.18
N SER A 489 10.35 -17.38 -34.50
CA SER A 489 9.48 -18.56 -34.43
C SER A 489 8.31 -18.38 -33.46
N ASP A 490 7.32 -19.27 -33.56
CA ASP A 490 6.22 -19.42 -32.61
C ASP A 490 6.58 -20.34 -31.43
N ASP A 491 7.86 -20.67 -31.25
CA ASP A 491 8.31 -21.49 -30.14
C ASP A 491 8.09 -20.74 -28.82
N PRO A 492 7.69 -21.43 -27.74
CA PRO A 492 7.47 -20.80 -26.44
C PRO A 492 8.67 -19.99 -25.93
N GLU A 493 9.89 -20.39 -26.29
CA GLU A 493 11.15 -19.71 -25.96
C GLU A 493 11.28 -18.32 -26.59
N ASN A 494 10.63 -18.08 -27.74
CA ASN A 494 10.59 -16.78 -28.40
C ASN A 494 9.39 -15.93 -27.95
N LEU A 495 8.59 -16.38 -26.99
CA LEU A 495 7.35 -15.73 -26.59
C LEU A 495 7.34 -15.38 -25.10
N ILE A 496 6.89 -14.17 -24.78
CA ILE A 496 6.69 -13.69 -23.41
C ILE A 496 5.34 -13.03 -23.22
N SER A 497 4.83 -13.05 -22.00
CA SER A 497 3.54 -12.44 -21.65
C SER A 497 3.70 -10.99 -21.24
N LEU A 498 2.94 -10.10 -21.88
CA LEU A 498 2.98 -8.65 -21.61
C LEU A 498 1.60 -8.08 -21.36
N CYS A 499 1.54 -7.06 -20.50
CA CYS A 499 0.36 -6.22 -20.39
C CYS A 499 0.22 -5.33 -21.63
N ALA A 500 -0.99 -4.83 -21.90
CA ALA A 500 -1.24 -3.96 -23.06
C ALA A 500 -0.33 -2.72 -23.07
N ALA A 501 -0.08 -2.12 -21.90
CA ALA A 501 0.71 -0.90 -21.79
C ALA A 501 2.17 -1.13 -22.21
N HIS A 502 2.82 -2.16 -21.66
CA HIS A 502 4.20 -2.50 -21.98
C HIS A 502 4.35 -3.06 -23.40
N HIS A 503 3.37 -3.83 -23.88
CA HIS A 503 3.39 -4.35 -25.25
C HIS A 503 3.34 -3.20 -26.27
N LEU A 504 2.33 -2.35 -26.18
CA LEU A 504 2.04 -1.33 -27.20
C LEU A 504 2.93 -0.09 -27.06
N PHE A 505 3.07 0.45 -25.84
CA PHE A 505 3.76 1.72 -25.62
C PHE A 505 5.22 1.55 -25.18
N GLY A 506 5.54 0.42 -24.56
CA GLY A 506 6.90 0.06 -24.16
C GLY A 506 7.71 -0.46 -25.35
N ILE A 507 7.44 -1.70 -25.75
CA ILE A 507 8.20 -2.38 -26.82
C ILE A 507 7.91 -1.77 -28.18
N HIS A 508 6.66 -1.85 -28.66
CA HIS A 508 6.32 -1.29 -29.98
C HIS A 508 6.45 0.25 -30.02
N GLY A 509 6.38 0.91 -28.87
CA GLY A 509 6.65 2.34 -28.75
C GLY A 509 8.13 2.71 -28.79
N GLY A 510 9.05 1.74 -28.76
CA GLY A 510 10.50 1.96 -28.84
C GLY A 510 11.12 2.52 -27.55
N ARG A 511 10.51 2.28 -26.38
CA ARG A 511 10.99 2.77 -25.08
C ARG A 511 11.77 1.72 -24.28
N MET A 512 11.59 0.46 -24.64
CA MET A 512 12.31 -0.67 -24.08
C MET A 512 12.47 -1.78 -25.12
N ARG A 513 13.44 -2.64 -24.90
CA ARG A 513 13.70 -3.82 -25.72
C ARG A 513 13.90 -5.03 -24.83
N VAL A 514 13.52 -6.19 -25.34
CA VAL A 514 13.82 -7.49 -24.74
C VAL A 514 14.59 -8.34 -25.74
N THR A 515 15.61 -9.03 -25.28
CA THR A 515 16.39 -10.01 -26.05
C THR A 515 16.60 -11.28 -25.21
N GLY A 516 17.09 -12.35 -25.86
CA GLY A 516 17.40 -13.62 -25.19
C GLY A 516 16.30 -14.68 -25.34
N THR A 517 16.19 -15.57 -24.36
CA THR A 517 15.37 -16.79 -24.43
C THR A 517 14.46 -16.89 -23.21
N ALA A 518 13.14 -16.97 -23.45
CA ALA A 518 12.16 -17.13 -22.39
C ALA A 518 12.20 -18.55 -21.78
N PRO A 519 11.84 -18.72 -20.50
CA PRO A 519 11.42 -17.67 -19.57
C PRO A 519 12.59 -16.99 -18.83
N ASP A 520 13.74 -17.65 -18.69
CA ASP A 520 14.73 -17.28 -17.67
C ASP A 520 15.91 -16.45 -18.17
N LYS A 521 16.22 -16.48 -19.48
CA LYS A 521 17.40 -15.82 -20.06
C LYS A 521 17.03 -14.55 -20.82
N LEU A 522 16.17 -13.73 -20.22
CA LEU A 522 15.72 -12.47 -20.80
C LEU A 522 16.61 -11.30 -20.37
N ILE A 523 17.01 -10.47 -21.33
CA ILE A 523 17.75 -9.24 -21.09
C ILE A 523 16.85 -8.07 -21.48
N TRP A 524 16.62 -7.15 -20.52
CA TRP A 524 15.80 -5.97 -20.72
C TRP A 524 16.68 -4.73 -20.85
N GLU A 525 16.46 -3.97 -21.92
CA GLU A 525 17.04 -2.65 -22.12
C GLU A 525 15.95 -1.60 -21.86
N PHE A 526 16.18 -0.74 -20.86
CA PHE A 526 15.25 0.31 -20.42
C PHE A 526 15.76 1.71 -20.76
N GLY A 527 14.85 2.69 -20.71
CA GLY A 527 15.22 4.10 -20.85
C GLY A 527 15.74 4.44 -22.24
N LEU A 528 15.32 3.69 -23.26
CA LEU A 528 15.62 4.00 -24.65
C LEU A 528 14.96 5.35 -24.96
N ARG A 529 15.77 6.41 -24.89
CA ARG A 529 15.35 7.74 -25.27
C ARG A 529 15.07 7.68 -26.76
N ARG A 530 13.84 7.99 -27.16
CA ARG A 530 13.64 8.51 -28.51
C ARG A 530 14.61 9.67 -28.61
N SER A 531 15.55 9.62 -29.55
CA SER A 531 16.19 10.84 -29.98
C SER A 531 15.04 11.78 -30.36
N TYR A 532 14.79 12.80 -29.55
CA TYR A 532 13.82 13.86 -29.84
C TYR A 532 14.22 14.67 -31.09
N VAL A 533 15.24 14.22 -31.85
CA VAL A 533 15.96 14.94 -32.89
C VAL A 533 15.45 14.62 -34.31
N VAL A 534 14.44 13.76 -34.53
CA VAL A 534 13.98 13.47 -35.92
C VAL A 534 12.52 13.83 -36.21
N ALA A 535 11.74 14.24 -35.21
CA ALA A 535 10.36 14.70 -35.43
C ALA A 535 10.27 16.21 -35.77
N ALA A 536 11.23 17.03 -35.36
CA ALA A 536 11.28 18.46 -35.71
C ALA A 536 11.89 18.72 -37.11
N ALA A 537 12.58 17.74 -37.71
CA ALA A 537 13.17 17.85 -39.05
C ALA A 537 12.26 17.31 -40.17
N ARG A 538 11.01 16.91 -39.84
CA ARG A 538 10.01 16.43 -40.82
C ARG A 538 8.67 17.15 -40.70
N GLY A 539 8.67 18.32 -40.07
CA GLY A 539 7.45 19.10 -39.80
C GLY A 539 7.77 20.56 -39.50
N ALA A 540 8.60 21.19 -40.33
CA ALA A 540 8.68 22.64 -40.56
C ALA A 540 9.46 22.87 -41.86
#